data_AF-A0A1M6HYF4-F1
#
_entry.id   AF-A0A1M6HYF4-F1
#
_cell.length_a   1.000
_cell.length_b   1.000
_cell.length_c   1.000
_cell.angle_alpha   90.00
_cell.angle_beta   90.00
_cell.angle_gamma   90.00
#
_symmetry.space_group_name_H-M   'P 1'
#
loop_
_entity.id
_entity.type
_entity.pdbx_description
1 polymer ?
#
loop_
_entity_poly.entity_id
_entity_poly.type
_entity_poly.pdbx_seq_one_letter_code
_entity_poly.pdbx_strand_id
1 'polypeptide(L)'
;MIDIEEKRNCCGCNACYDVCPKDAITLSTDIEGFWYPRVDIDKCINCGLCERTCPQLHIETLKKNDFEYPVCFAAIHKNIEVRFGSTTGGLFSALAEQMYREGGYVGGAIYNKDFSVSHFISNNPSDLTLLRQSKYSQSQTCGIYKEVKRLLVAGEKVLICGTPCQMAALRRFLNKDYENLIIVDFICKSITSPKFYAKYLDYWERKVGSQLVSFKFKDKELGWRSLVKRFDFKNGKTMYSRAQDNDLYSMAYHGNIVSRPSCYSCQFKGFPRMSDITIADFWGVEKYAYLKDIDDNAGTSAVMCNSSKGLAFYKQLKNITSLETTIEKILPGNPALLHEQKMPVMNRDAFFRDLDRKAIEEVVPQYFSFHEKERRFKTQFKKKVKSIVKPFILALRYSQYNPWVFSRFLYFNFFCRHVKTDWANNGFIYITPYSVIEFHIGSKLELHGPFMLGVKRFRKSKEETRLLLEKNAHMLVAERFCLGYGSNIEVFANAYLGIDNCGTNYNTTIICGKRIELKGRVSLGRDVSIRDTNAHIIAIEGYKVLRPVIIENHTWICSGTVICPGVKIKEGAVVGACSYVIQNVPAHTLVSGHPAKVVMKNIAWKL
;
A
#
# COMPACT_ATOMS: atom_id res chain seq x y z
N MET A 1 -24.67 -12.26 36.20
CA MET A 1 -25.11 -11.50 35.00
C MET A 1 -23.93 -10.66 34.54
N ILE A 2 -23.66 -10.55 33.24
CA ILE A 2 -22.50 -9.78 32.79
C ILE A 2 -22.63 -8.31 33.17
N ASP A 3 -21.63 -7.80 33.86
CA ASP A 3 -21.50 -6.39 34.22
C ASP A 3 -20.05 -5.96 33.94
N ILE A 4 -19.89 -4.78 33.34
CA ILE A 4 -18.59 -4.25 32.92
C ILE A 4 -18.25 -3.04 33.78
N GLU A 5 -17.71 -3.30 34.97
CA GLU A 5 -17.22 -2.26 35.88
C GLU A 5 -16.03 -1.51 35.27
N GLU A 6 -15.11 -2.26 34.64
CA GLU A 6 -13.92 -1.70 34.00
C GLU A 6 -13.87 -1.98 32.50
N LYS A 7 -13.65 -0.94 31.70
CA LYS A 7 -13.59 -1.03 30.23
C LYS A 7 -12.54 -2.04 29.70
N ARG A 8 -11.47 -2.28 30.46
CA ARG A 8 -10.42 -3.26 30.11
C ARG A 8 -10.90 -4.72 30.15
N ASN A 9 -11.99 -5.00 30.87
CA ASN A 9 -12.51 -6.36 31.07
C ASN A 9 -13.43 -6.83 29.94
N CYS A 10 -13.95 -5.93 29.10
CA CYS A 10 -14.71 -6.30 27.90
C CYS A 10 -13.78 -6.29 26.69
N CYS A 11 -13.80 -7.28 25.79
CA CYS A 11 -13.05 -7.21 24.52
C CYS A 11 -13.88 -6.68 23.34
N GLY A 12 -15.17 -6.41 23.56
CA GLY A 12 -16.08 -5.93 22.52
C GLY A 12 -16.34 -6.94 21.39
N CYS A 13 -16.45 -8.23 21.75
CA CYS A 13 -16.73 -9.32 20.81
C CYS A 13 -18.23 -9.57 20.60
N ASN A 14 -19.11 -9.03 21.44
CA ASN A 14 -20.58 -9.06 21.31
C ASN A 14 -21.23 -10.45 21.44
N ALA A 15 -20.49 -11.49 21.86
CA ALA A 15 -21.06 -12.81 22.10
C ALA A 15 -22.14 -12.83 23.20
N CYS A 16 -22.02 -11.99 24.22
CA CYS A 16 -23.03 -11.86 25.27
C CYS A 16 -24.38 -11.37 24.72
N TYR A 17 -24.38 -10.51 23.70
CA TYR A 17 -25.58 -10.09 22.99
C TYR A 17 -26.21 -11.29 22.27
N ASP A 18 -25.41 -12.03 21.50
CA ASP A 18 -25.90 -13.16 20.70
C ASP A 18 -26.44 -14.33 21.52
N VAL A 19 -25.89 -14.56 22.72
CA VAL A 19 -26.30 -15.70 23.57
C VAL A 19 -27.56 -15.40 24.39
N CYS A 20 -27.97 -14.13 24.49
CA CYS A 20 -29.08 -13.74 25.34
C CYS A 20 -30.42 -14.27 24.78
N PRO A 21 -31.17 -15.12 25.51
CA PRO A 21 -32.42 -15.69 25.00
C PRO A 21 -33.64 -14.76 25.17
N LYS A 22 -33.46 -13.60 25.82
CA LYS A 22 -34.53 -12.64 26.15
C LYS A 22 -34.30 -11.26 25.55
N ASP A 23 -33.30 -11.13 24.68
CA ASP A 23 -32.87 -9.85 24.12
C ASP A 23 -32.71 -8.75 25.19
N ALA A 24 -32.24 -9.17 26.37
CA ALA A 24 -32.05 -8.33 27.54
C ALA A 24 -30.74 -7.54 27.50
N ILE A 25 -29.92 -7.69 26.45
CA ILE A 25 -28.62 -7.04 26.34
C ILE A 25 -28.63 -6.10 25.14
N THR A 26 -28.32 -4.83 25.37
CA THR A 26 -28.09 -3.83 24.33
C THR A 26 -26.61 -3.44 24.27
N LEU A 27 -26.17 -2.81 23.18
CA LEU A 27 -24.79 -2.35 23.02
C LEU A 27 -24.75 -0.83 22.91
N SER A 28 -24.18 -0.17 23.92
CA SER A 28 -23.99 1.28 23.93
C SER A 28 -22.54 1.64 23.61
N THR A 29 -22.31 2.72 22.89
CA THR A 29 -20.97 3.27 22.68
C THR A 29 -20.54 4.16 23.83
N ASP A 30 -19.25 4.14 24.17
CA ASP A 30 -18.64 5.11 25.07
C ASP A 30 -18.14 6.37 24.32
N ILE A 31 -17.46 7.27 25.04
CA ILE A 31 -16.88 8.50 24.45
C ILE A 31 -15.82 8.21 23.37
N GLU A 32 -15.27 7.00 23.31
CA GLU A 32 -14.28 6.58 22.32
C GLU A 32 -14.95 5.88 21.13
N GLY A 33 -16.27 5.67 21.18
CA GLY A 33 -17.04 4.96 20.16
C GLY A 33 -16.96 3.43 20.27
N PHE A 34 -16.40 2.86 21.35
CA PHE A 34 -16.36 1.41 21.55
C PHE A 34 -17.68 0.90 22.13
N TRP A 35 -18.16 -0.25 21.64
CA TRP A 35 -19.37 -0.90 22.17
C TRP A 35 -19.12 -1.66 23.48
N TYR A 36 -20.05 -1.51 24.42
CA TYR A 36 -20.13 -2.26 25.67
C TYR A 36 -21.56 -2.76 25.92
N PRO A 37 -21.73 -3.97 26.47
CA PRO A 37 -23.05 -4.50 26.81
C PRO A 37 -23.68 -3.73 27.97
N ARG A 38 -24.99 -3.48 27.87
CA ARG A 38 -25.84 -3.04 28.98
C ARG A 38 -26.98 -4.03 29.14
N VAL A 39 -27.18 -4.51 30.36
CA VAL A 39 -28.25 -5.45 30.66
C VAL A 39 -29.48 -4.71 31.14
N ASP A 40 -30.60 -4.99 30.51
CA ASP A 40 -31.95 -4.63 30.94
C ASP A 40 -32.38 -5.63 32.02
N ILE A 41 -32.42 -5.17 33.28
CA ILE A 41 -32.67 -6.02 34.45
C ILE A 41 -34.10 -6.57 34.41
N ASP A 42 -35.06 -5.82 33.87
CA ASP A 42 -36.47 -6.22 33.83
C ASP A 42 -36.69 -7.37 32.83
N LYS A 43 -35.87 -7.46 31.78
CA LYS A 43 -35.88 -8.58 30.82
C LYS A 43 -34.98 -9.74 31.21
N CYS A 44 -34.00 -9.51 32.09
CA CYS A 44 -32.98 -10.48 32.41
C CYS A 44 -33.52 -11.57 33.36
N ILE A 45 -33.49 -12.82 32.89
CA ILE A 45 -33.88 -14.00 33.69
C ILE A 45 -32.73 -14.58 34.53
N ASN A 46 -31.63 -13.84 34.71
CA ASN A 46 -30.42 -14.24 35.46
C ASN A 46 -29.86 -15.65 35.13
N CYS A 47 -29.93 -16.07 33.86
CA CYS A 47 -29.50 -17.42 33.44
C CYS A 47 -27.96 -17.63 33.44
N GLY A 48 -27.16 -16.57 33.56
CA GLY A 48 -25.69 -16.61 33.53
C GLY A 48 -25.04 -16.90 32.17
N LEU A 49 -25.82 -17.00 31.08
CA LEU A 49 -25.27 -17.35 29.75
C LEU A 49 -24.26 -16.32 29.22
N CYS A 50 -24.49 -15.03 29.49
CA CYS A 50 -23.63 -13.95 29.06
C CYS A 50 -22.23 -14.00 29.70
N GLU A 51 -22.11 -14.42 30.96
CA GLU A 51 -20.83 -14.66 31.62
C GLU A 51 -20.18 -15.93 31.08
N ARG A 52 -20.95 -17.03 31.01
CA ARG A 52 -20.45 -18.31 30.47
C ARG A 52 -19.91 -18.18 29.05
N THR A 53 -20.50 -17.34 28.20
CA THR A 53 -20.00 -17.12 26.83
C THR A 53 -18.83 -16.16 26.75
N CYS A 54 -18.55 -15.38 27.80
CA CYS A 54 -17.55 -14.32 27.76
C CYS A 54 -16.13 -14.90 27.64
N PRO A 55 -15.38 -14.58 26.57
CA PRO A 55 -14.05 -15.13 26.39
C PRO A 55 -13.02 -14.55 27.37
N GLN A 56 -13.27 -13.35 27.93
CA GLN A 56 -12.37 -12.70 28.90
C GLN A 56 -12.40 -13.39 30.27
N LEU A 57 -13.53 -14.00 30.64
CA LEU A 57 -13.66 -14.74 31.90
C LEU A 57 -13.14 -16.18 31.81
N HIS A 58 -12.84 -16.65 30.60
CA HIS A 58 -12.61 -18.08 30.33
C HIS A 58 -11.40 -18.35 29.45
N ILE A 59 -10.46 -17.39 29.32
CA ILE A 59 -9.33 -17.50 28.39
C ILE A 59 -8.47 -18.75 28.61
N GLU A 60 -8.25 -19.14 29.87
CA GLU A 60 -7.37 -20.26 30.23
C GLU A 60 -7.87 -21.57 29.62
N THR A 61 -9.19 -21.75 29.57
CA THR A 61 -9.82 -22.92 28.96
C THR A 61 -9.86 -22.88 27.42
N LEU A 62 -9.66 -21.70 26.83
CA LEU A 62 -9.77 -21.46 25.39
C LEU A 62 -8.42 -21.53 24.67
N LYS A 63 -7.30 -21.26 25.34
CA LYS A 63 -5.94 -21.40 24.79
C LYS A 63 -5.53 -22.86 24.70
N LYS A 64 -6.21 -23.61 23.84
CA LYS A 64 -5.95 -25.03 23.59
C LYS A 64 -6.09 -25.36 22.12
N ASN A 65 -5.18 -26.20 21.63
CA ASN A 65 -5.23 -26.92 20.38
C ASN A 65 -4.27 -28.11 20.47
N ASP A 66 -4.28 -29.00 19.49
CA ASP A 66 -3.39 -30.17 19.43
C ASP A 66 -1.90 -29.78 19.42
N PHE A 67 -1.56 -28.57 18.96
CA PHE A 67 -0.19 -28.08 18.97
C PHE A 67 -0.01 -26.96 20.00
N GLU A 68 0.96 -27.12 20.88
CA GLU A 68 1.42 -26.05 21.77
C GLU A 68 2.03 -24.90 20.96
N TYR A 69 2.90 -25.24 20.00
CA TYR A 69 3.50 -24.32 19.04
C TYR A 69 3.09 -24.68 17.61
N PRO A 70 2.79 -23.68 16.75
CA PRO A 70 2.25 -23.94 15.44
C PRO A 70 3.28 -24.45 14.43
N VAL A 71 2.83 -25.25 13.46
CA VAL A 71 3.60 -25.55 12.25
C VAL A 71 3.55 -24.32 11.33
N CYS A 72 4.71 -23.80 10.95
CA CYS A 72 4.84 -22.47 10.37
C CYS A 72 5.23 -22.49 8.89
N PHE A 73 4.65 -21.57 8.11
CA PHE A 73 4.98 -21.36 6.70
C PHE A 73 5.12 -19.87 6.36
N ALA A 74 5.87 -19.60 5.30
CA ALA A 74 5.86 -18.34 4.57
C ALA A 74 5.12 -18.56 3.25
N ALA A 75 4.09 -17.75 2.96
CA ALA A 75 3.23 -17.99 1.82
C ALA A 75 2.79 -16.73 1.07
N ILE A 76 2.74 -16.86 -0.26
CA ILE A 76 2.14 -15.89 -1.18
C ILE A 76 1.16 -16.58 -2.13
N HIS A 77 0.10 -15.88 -2.48
CA HIS A 77 -0.86 -16.30 -3.50
C HIS A 77 -0.24 -16.19 -4.90
N LYS A 78 -0.45 -17.16 -5.80
CA LYS A 78 0.17 -17.15 -7.14
C LYS A 78 -0.38 -16.04 -8.04
N ASN A 79 -1.66 -15.68 -7.88
CA ASN A 79 -2.28 -14.56 -8.60
C ASN A 79 -1.90 -13.21 -7.96
N ILE A 80 -1.25 -12.34 -8.73
CA ILE A 80 -0.79 -11.02 -8.30
C ILE A 80 -1.94 -10.04 -8.01
N GLU A 81 -3.07 -10.13 -8.71
CA GLU A 81 -4.25 -9.29 -8.45
C GLU A 81 -4.85 -9.60 -7.09
N VAL A 82 -4.91 -10.89 -6.71
CA VAL A 82 -5.34 -11.30 -5.36
C VAL A 82 -4.39 -10.74 -4.32
N ARG A 83 -3.07 -10.75 -4.59
CA ARG A 83 -2.09 -10.13 -3.70
C ARG A 83 -2.32 -8.64 -3.61
N PHE A 84 -2.45 -7.90 -4.71
CA PHE A 84 -2.71 -6.46 -4.69
C PHE A 84 -4.03 -6.12 -3.99
N GLY A 85 -5.04 -6.96 -4.15
CA GLY A 85 -6.32 -6.91 -3.46
C GLY A 85 -6.27 -7.33 -1.99
N SER A 86 -5.12 -7.78 -1.46
CA SER A 86 -4.97 -8.25 -0.07
C SER A 86 -3.96 -7.43 0.74
N THR A 87 -4.04 -7.50 2.08
CA THR A 87 -3.14 -6.77 3.00
C THR A 87 -1.67 -7.18 2.86
N THR A 88 -1.42 -8.47 2.64
CA THR A 88 -0.07 -9.07 2.53
C THR A 88 -0.06 -10.11 1.41
N GLY A 89 0.57 -11.28 1.55
CA GLY A 89 0.67 -12.32 0.52
C GLY A 89 -0.65 -12.94 0.05
N GLY A 90 -1.83 -12.52 0.52
CA GLY A 90 -3.12 -12.98 -0.01
C GLY A 90 -3.63 -14.30 0.57
N LEU A 91 -3.13 -14.70 1.74
CA LEU A 91 -3.43 -16.01 2.30
C LEU A 91 -4.88 -16.19 2.76
N PHE A 92 -5.52 -15.16 3.32
CA PHE A 92 -6.95 -15.25 3.64
C PHE A 92 -7.79 -15.56 2.38
N SER A 93 -7.46 -14.94 1.24
CA SER A 93 -8.12 -15.27 -0.03
C SER A 93 -7.86 -16.70 -0.47
N ALA A 94 -6.64 -17.22 -0.29
CA ALA A 94 -6.35 -18.62 -0.60
C ALA A 94 -7.20 -19.59 0.21
N LEU A 95 -7.31 -19.34 1.53
CA LEU A 95 -8.12 -20.13 2.45
C LEU A 95 -9.62 -20.05 2.11
N ALA A 96 -10.12 -18.85 1.81
CA ALA A 96 -11.51 -18.63 1.41
C ALA A 96 -11.83 -19.34 0.08
N GLU A 97 -10.97 -19.21 -0.93
CA GLU A 97 -11.14 -19.89 -2.22
C GLU A 97 -11.18 -21.41 -2.07
N GLN A 98 -10.38 -21.98 -1.17
CA GLN A 98 -10.48 -23.41 -0.84
C GLN A 98 -11.82 -23.77 -0.19
N MET A 99 -12.29 -23.00 0.79
CA MET A 99 -13.57 -23.25 1.44
C MET A 99 -14.75 -23.17 0.46
N TYR A 100 -14.74 -22.17 -0.43
CA TYR A 100 -15.75 -22.05 -1.48
C TYR A 100 -15.71 -23.22 -2.48
N ARG A 101 -14.51 -23.73 -2.84
CA ARG A 101 -14.39 -24.94 -3.67
C ARG A 101 -15.01 -26.16 -3.02
N GLU A 102 -15.04 -26.21 -1.70
CA GLU A 102 -15.68 -27.28 -0.93
C GLU A 102 -17.18 -27.03 -0.70
N GLY A 103 -17.76 -26.00 -1.33
CA GLY A 103 -19.17 -25.62 -1.17
C GLY A 103 -19.49 -24.91 0.15
N GLY A 104 -18.48 -24.50 0.91
CA GLY A 104 -18.65 -23.92 2.24
C GLY A 104 -18.85 -22.41 2.26
N TYR A 105 -19.15 -21.91 3.44
CA TYR A 105 -19.32 -20.50 3.76
C TYR A 105 -18.02 -19.88 4.25
N VAL A 106 -17.76 -18.64 3.89
CA VAL A 106 -16.63 -17.85 4.36
C VAL A 106 -17.14 -16.61 5.08
N GLY A 107 -16.70 -16.43 6.32
CA GLY A 107 -17.03 -15.29 7.16
C GLY A 107 -15.83 -14.42 7.52
N GLY A 108 -16.10 -13.13 7.73
CA GLY A 108 -15.10 -12.16 8.19
C GLY A 108 -15.62 -10.73 8.16
N ALA A 109 -14.72 -9.77 8.35
CA ALA A 109 -15.10 -8.36 8.41
C ALA A 109 -15.26 -7.73 7.01
N ILE A 110 -16.28 -6.90 6.82
CA ILE A 110 -16.54 -6.08 5.63
C ILE A 110 -16.65 -4.59 5.99
N TYR A 111 -16.48 -3.71 5.01
CA TYR A 111 -16.90 -2.30 5.15
C TYR A 111 -18.39 -2.18 4.80
N ASN A 112 -19.14 -1.49 5.64
CA ASN A 112 -20.48 -1.02 5.34
C ASN A 112 -20.41 0.19 4.40
N LYS A 113 -21.57 0.66 3.92
CA LYS A 113 -21.66 1.82 3.00
C LYS A 113 -21.05 3.10 3.58
N ASP A 114 -21.06 3.25 4.91
CA ASP A 114 -20.49 4.37 5.66
C ASP A 114 -19.04 4.10 6.13
N PHE A 115 -18.40 3.04 5.61
CA PHE A 115 -17.08 2.54 6.03
C PHE A 115 -16.98 2.09 7.49
N SER A 116 -18.08 2.03 8.25
CA SER A 116 -18.11 1.27 9.50
C SER A 116 -17.88 -0.22 9.21
N VAL A 117 -17.47 -0.99 10.20
CA VAL A 117 -17.03 -2.38 9.99
C VAL A 117 -18.03 -3.34 10.64
N SER A 118 -18.47 -4.34 9.89
CA SER A 118 -19.35 -5.42 10.38
C SER A 118 -18.79 -6.78 9.97
N HIS A 119 -19.22 -7.85 10.63
CA HIS A 119 -18.98 -9.21 10.16
C HIS A 119 -20.09 -9.66 9.21
N PHE A 120 -19.67 -10.43 8.22
CA PHE A 120 -20.50 -10.98 7.16
C PHE A 120 -20.06 -12.42 6.90
N ILE A 121 -20.98 -13.27 6.45
CA ILE A 121 -20.72 -14.65 6.05
C ILE A 121 -21.53 -14.98 4.80
N SER A 122 -20.90 -15.64 3.83
CA SER A 122 -21.52 -15.97 2.55
C SER A 122 -20.90 -17.24 1.96
N ASN A 123 -21.66 -17.95 1.13
CA ASN A 123 -21.17 -19.05 0.30
C ASN A 123 -20.93 -18.62 -1.16
N ASN A 124 -21.12 -17.34 -1.50
CA ASN A 124 -20.91 -16.81 -2.84
C ASN A 124 -19.44 -16.37 -3.04
N PRO A 125 -18.67 -17.01 -3.94
CA PRO A 125 -17.27 -16.68 -4.15
C PRO A 125 -17.01 -15.23 -4.57
N SER A 126 -17.97 -14.56 -5.22
CA SER A 126 -17.84 -13.16 -5.65
C SER A 126 -17.74 -12.18 -4.47
N ASP A 127 -18.28 -12.55 -3.31
CA ASP A 127 -18.23 -11.73 -2.08
C ASP A 127 -16.84 -11.72 -1.43
N LEU A 128 -15.89 -12.55 -1.89
CA LEU A 128 -14.52 -12.57 -1.38
C LEU A 128 -13.84 -11.20 -1.47
N THR A 129 -14.20 -10.40 -2.48
CA THR A 129 -13.69 -9.04 -2.66
C THR A 129 -14.03 -8.12 -1.48
N LEU A 130 -15.21 -8.30 -0.86
CA LEU A 130 -15.67 -7.55 0.32
C LEU A 130 -14.88 -7.94 1.58
N LEU A 131 -14.55 -9.23 1.70
CA LEU A 131 -13.86 -9.81 2.86
C LEU A 131 -12.33 -9.54 2.84
N ARG A 132 -11.76 -9.21 1.69
CA ARG A 132 -10.34 -8.84 1.57
C ARG A 132 -9.99 -7.57 2.36
N GLN A 133 -8.69 -7.35 2.55
CA GLN A 133 -8.10 -6.23 3.31
C GLN A 133 -8.35 -6.26 4.81
N SER A 134 -7.40 -5.70 5.55
CA SER A 134 -7.51 -5.49 6.99
C SER A 134 -8.27 -4.20 7.25
N LYS A 135 -9.34 -4.29 8.05
CA LYS A 135 -10.12 -3.15 8.52
C LYS A 135 -9.64 -2.75 9.91
N TYR A 136 -9.05 -1.57 10.05
CA TYR A 136 -8.49 -1.09 11.31
C TYR A 136 -9.54 -0.33 12.14
N SER A 137 -10.69 -0.93 12.41
CA SER A 137 -11.70 -0.37 13.33
C SER A 137 -12.41 -1.52 14.05
N GLN A 138 -13.06 -1.26 15.19
CA GLN A 138 -13.89 -2.29 15.82
C GLN A 138 -14.98 -2.74 14.85
N SER A 139 -15.10 -4.04 14.65
CA SER A 139 -16.16 -4.62 13.83
C SER A 139 -17.35 -5.08 14.67
N GLN A 140 -18.55 -4.81 14.17
CA GLN A 140 -19.80 -5.30 14.74
C GLN A 140 -19.99 -6.78 14.39
N THR A 141 -20.19 -7.61 15.41
CA THR A 141 -20.33 -9.08 15.30
C THR A 141 -21.72 -9.59 15.71
N CYS A 142 -22.66 -8.72 16.08
CA CYS A 142 -24.03 -9.14 16.40
C CYS A 142 -24.64 -10.02 15.29
N GLY A 143 -25.23 -11.14 15.69
CA GLY A 143 -25.84 -12.13 14.82
C GLY A 143 -24.87 -13.15 14.24
N ILE A 144 -23.57 -12.83 14.13
CA ILE A 144 -22.62 -13.70 13.40
C ILE A 144 -22.42 -15.04 14.11
N TYR A 145 -22.41 -15.07 15.44
CA TYR A 145 -22.16 -16.32 16.17
C TYR A 145 -23.38 -17.24 16.09
N LYS A 146 -24.58 -16.67 16.16
CA LYS A 146 -25.85 -17.38 15.92
C LYS A 146 -25.89 -17.98 14.52
N GLU A 147 -25.51 -17.20 13.51
CA GLU A 147 -25.54 -17.64 12.12
C GLU A 147 -24.52 -18.74 11.84
N VAL A 148 -23.28 -18.60 12.34
CA VAL A 148 -22.27 -19.66 12.24
C VAL A 148 -22.76 -20.94 12.91
N LYS A 149 -23.35 -20.87 14.11
CA LYS A 149 -23.91 -22.05 14.79
C LYS A 149 -25.02 -22.70 13.98
N ARG A 150 -25.91 -21.90 13.37
CA ARG A 150 -26.99 -22.39 12.51
C ARG A 150 -26.45 -23.19 11.33
N LEU A 151 -25.48 -22.63 10.60
CA LEU A 151 -24.81 -23.28 9.47
C LEU A 151 -24.13 -24.58 9.88
N LEU A 152 -23.37 -24.56 10.97
CA LEU A 152 -22.65 -25.73 11.45
C LEU A 152 -23.60 -26.87 11.87
N VAL A 153 -24.72 -26.55 12.51
CA VAL A 153 -25.75 -27.52 12.89
C VAL A 153 -26.47 -28.09 11.67
N ALA A 154 -26.61 -27.30 10.60
CA ALA A 154 -27.12 -27.77 9.32
C ALA A 154 -26.13 -28.65 8.54
N GLY A 155 -24.92 -28.87 9.05
CA GLY A 155 -23.88 -29.68 8.41
C GLY A 155 -23.03 -28.91 7.40
N GLU A 156 -23.22 -27.60 7.26
CA GLU A 156 -22.48 -26.77 6.31
C GLU A 156 -21.03 -26.60 6.74
N LYS A 157 -20.12 -26.53 5.76
CA LYS A 157 -18.72 -26.17 6.03
C LYS A 157 -18.58 -24.67 6.20
N VAL A 158 -17.83 -24.23 7.22
CA VAL A 158 -17.63 -22.82 7.53
C VAL A 158 -16.16 -22.52 7.75
N LEU A 159 -15.64 -21.50 7.08
CA LEU A 159 -14.39 -20.83 7.44
C LEU A 159 -14.74 -19.44 7.96
N ILE A 160 -14.25 -19.05 9.13
CA ILE A 160 -14.47 -17.68 9.64
C ILE A 160 -13.18 -17.07 10.14
N CYS A 161 -12.97 -15.80 9.79
CA CYS A 161 -11.79 -15.04 10.16
C CYS A 161 -12.15 -13.80 10.99
N GLY A 162 -11.49 -13.63 12.14
CA GLY A 162 -11.65 -12.45 12.97
C GLY A 162 -10.46 -12.20 13.88
N THR A 163 -10.58 -11.23 14.78
CA THR A 163 -9.53 -11.00 15.79
C THR A 163 -9.45 -12.19 16.76
N PRO A 164 -8.30 -12.42 17.42
CA PRO A 164 -8.16 -13.53 18.38
C PRO A 164 -9.23 -13.56 19.47
N CYS A 165 -9.65 -12.39 19.98
CA CYS A 165 -10.72 -12.30 20.97
C CYS A 165 -12.11 -12.64 20.41
N GLN A 166 -12.40 -12.28 19.15
CA GLN A 166 -13.64 -12.64 18.47
C GLN A 166 -13.71 -14.14 18.18
N MET A 167 -12.59 -14.76 17.80
CA MET A 167 -12.53 -16.21 17.54
C MET A 167 -12.59 -17.04 18.84
N ALA A 168 -11.98 -16.54 19.92
CA ALA A 168 -12.19 -17.11 21.25
C ALA A 168 -13.66 -17.02 21.69
N ALA A 169 -14.33 -15.90 21.41
CA ALA A 169 -15.75 -15.73 21.68
C ALA A 169 -16.60 -16.74 20.90
N LEU A 170 -16.31 -16.96 19.61
CA LEU A 170 -17.00 -17.97 18.80
C LEU A 170 -16.88 -19.36 19.41
N ARG A 171 -15.66 -19.82 19.75
CA ARG A 171 -15.48 -21.14 20.37
C ARG A 171 -16.29 -21.28 21.65
N ARG A 172 -16.28 -20.25 22.51
CA ARG A 172 -17.04 -20.28 23.75
C ARG A 172 -18.56 -20.27 23.52
N PHE A 173 -19.03 -19.51 22.54
CA PHE A 173 -20.43 -19.47 22.13
C PHE A 173 -20.93 -20.82 21.60
N LEU A 174 -20.10 -21.51 20.81
CA LEU A 174 -20.42 -22.83 20.26
C LEU A 174 -20.41 -23.92 21.34
N ASN A 175 -19.58 -23.76 22.38
CA ASN A 175 -19.46 -24.66 23.54
C ASN A 175 -19.10 -26.12 23.20
N LYS A 176 -18.64 -26.37 21.97
CA LYS A 176 -18.02 -27.60 21.49
C LYS A 176 -17.22 -27.32 20.23
N ASP A 177 -16.30 -28.21 19.89
CA ASP A 177 -15.58 -28.16 18.62
C ASP A 177 -16.42 -28.79 17.50
N TYR A 178 -16.22 -28.29 16.28
CA TYR A 178 -16.92 -28.71 15.07
C TYR A 178 -15.90 -29.09 14.00
N GLU A 179 -16.06 -30.26 13.38
CA GLU A 179 -15.20 -30.74 12.29
C GLU A 179 -15.40 -29.92 11.01
N ASN A 180 -16.62 -29.47 10.76
CA ASN A 180 -17.00 -28.62 9.63
C ASN A 180 -16.71 -27.11 9.85
N LEU A 181 -15.90 -26.76 10.84
CA LEU A 181 -15.50 -25.37 11.13
C LEU A 181 -13.98 -25.20 11.03
N ILE A 182 -13.52 -24.22 10.25
CA ILE A 182 -12.15 -23.72 10.26
C ILE A 182 -12.13 -22.31 10.85
N ILE A 183 -11.49 -22.16 12.01
CA ILE A 183 -11.33 -20.86 12.67
C ILE A 183 -9.99 -20.25 12.26
N VAL A 184 -10.05 -19.08 11.64
CA VAL A 184 -8.87 -18.30 11.27
C VAL A 184 -8.79 -17.05 12.13
N ASP A 185 -7.60 -16.72 12.65
CA ASP A 185 -7.34 -15.40 13.20
C ASP A 185 -6.08 -14.79 12.59
N PHE A 186 -5.75 -13.59 13.05
CA PHE A 186 -4.55 -12.90 12.62
C PHE A 186 -3.81 -12.28 13.80
N ILE A 187 -2.51 -11.98 13.62
CA ILE A 187 -1.75 -11.23 14.61
C ILE A 187 -2.32 -9.81 14.69
N CYS A 188 -3.15 -9.61 15.71
CA CYS A 188 -3.82 -8.35 15.98
C CYS A 188 -2.98 -7.54 16.98
N LYS A 189 -2.54 -6.33 16.60
CA LYS A 189 -1.89 -5.39 17.54
C LYS A 189 -2.91 -4.84 18.54
N SER A 190 -3.93 -4.17 18.03
CA SER A 190 -5.00 -3.54 18.79
C SER A 190 -6.23 -3.29 17.92
N ILE A 191 -7.40 -3.24 18.55
CA ILE A 191 -8.63 -2.76 17.92
C ILE A 191 -8.64 -1.24 18.04
N THR A 192 -8.94 -0.54 16.95
CA THR A 192 -8.93 0.94 16.91
C THR A 192 -10.33 1.50 17.17
N SER A 193 -10.39 2.64 17.85
CA SER A 193 -11.62 3.39 18.15
C SER A 193 -12.44 3.70 16.88
N PRO A 194 -13.72 3.30 16.84
CA PRO A 194 -14.64 3.69 15.77
C PRO A 194 -14.81 5.21 15.64
N LYS A 195 -14.85 5.97 16.76
CA LYS A 195 -14.93 7.45 16.72
C LYS A 195 -13.71 8.05 16.02
N PHE A 196 -12.51 7.65 16.42
CA PHE A 196 -11.27 8.14 15.80
C PHE A 196 -11.21 7.78 14.31
N TYR A 197 -11.57 6.54 13.99
CA TYR A 197 -11.61 6.05 12.62
C TYR A 197 -12.55 6.89 11.75
N ALA A 198 -13.78 7.15 12.19
CA ALA A 198 -14.74 7.98 11.48
C ALA A 198 -14.21 9.42 11.28
N LYS A 199 -13.71 10.05 12.35
CA LYS A 199 -13.11 11.41 12.28
C LYS A 199 -11.94 11.48 11.28
N TYR A 200 -11.18 10.41 11.12
CA TYR A 200 -10.09 10.35 10.14
C TYR A 200 -10.59 10.28 8.69
N LEU A 201 -11.68 9.56 8.43
CA LEU A 201 -12.30 9.55 7.09
C LEU A 201 -12.94 10.90 6.78
N ASP A 202 -13.66 11.49 7.73
CA ASP A 202 -14.27 12.83 7.60
C ASP A 202 -13.22 13.90 7.26
N TYR A 203 -12.03 13.81 7.86
CA TYR A 203 -10.90 14.70 7.54
C TYR A 203 -10.50 14.62 6.07
N TRP A 204 -10.44 13.42 5.50
CA TRP A 204 -10.07 13.24 4.10
C TRP A 204 -11.13 13.78 3.14
N GLU A 205 -12.41 13.53 3.44
CA GLU A 205 -13.52 14.09 2.65
C GLU A 205 -13.52 15.62 2.69
N ARG A 206 -13.36 16.22 3.89
CA ARG A 206 -13.22 17.69 4.04
C ARG A 206 -12.02 18.23 3.28
N LYS A 207 -10.86 17.59 3.42
CA LYS A 207 -9.60 18.03 2.79
C LYS A 207 -9.68 18.02 1.25
N VAL A 208 -10.37 17.03 0.68
CA VAL A 208 -10.49 16.90 -0.77
C VAL A 208 -11.72 17.65 -1.32
N GLY A 209 -12.72 17.92 -0.47
CA GLY A 209 -13.99 18.52 -0.87
C GLY A 209 -14.84 17.55 -1.70
N SER A 210 -14.77 16.25 -1.42
CA SER A 210 -15.52 15.21 -2.14
C SER A 210 -15.76 14.00 -1.26
N GLN A 211 -16.86 13.30 -1.51
CA GLN A 211 -17.18 12.03 -0.84
C GLN A 211 -16.17 10.93 -1.19
N LEU A 212 -15.79 10.14 -0.19
CA LEU A 212 -14.95 8.96 -0.27
C LEU A 212 -15.75 7.78 -0.84
N VAL A 213 -15.16 7.06 -1.79
CA VAL A 213 -15.80 5.93 -2.48
C VAL A 213 -15.05 4.62 -2.23
N SER A 214 -13.75 4.68 -2.03
CA SER A 214 -12.93 3.52 -1.68
C SER A 214 -11.79 3.92 -0.77
N PHE A 215 -11.44 3.01 0.14
CA PHE A 215 -10.37 3.20 1.10
C PHE A 215 -9.61 1.90 1.33
N LYS A 216 -8.28 1.98 1.29
CA LYS A 216 -7.40 0.81 1.40
C LYS A 216 -6.16 1.11 2.24
N PHE A 217 -5.92 0.28 3.25
CA PHE A 217 -4.66 0.25 3.97
C PHE A 217 -3.63 -0.62 3.25
N LYS A 218 -2.35 -0.28 3.38
CA LYS A 218 -1.21 -1.00 2.79
C LYS A 218 -1.36 -1.23 1.28
N ASP A 219 -1.78 -0.19 0.58
CA ASP A 219 -1.75 -0.19 -0.88
C ASP A 219 -0.31 -0.42 -1.39
N LYS A 220 -0.20 -1.19 -2.46
CA LYS A 220 1.06 -1.77 -2.93
C LYS A 220 1.65 -1.05 -4.14
N GLU A 221 0.98 -0.02 -4.66
CA GLU A 221 1.49 0.76 -5.80
C GLU A 221 2.87 1.35 -5.56
N LEU A 222 3.17 1.77 -4.33
CA LEU A 222 4.51 2.26 -3.93
C LEU A 222 5.34 1.22 -3.16
N GLY A 223 4.93 -0.05 -3.23
CA GLY A 223 5.50 -1.16 -2.47
C GLY A 223 4.88 -1.36 -1.09
N TRP A 224 4.75 -2.62 -0.70
CA TRP A 224 4.06 -3.05 0.51
C TRP A 224 4.67 -2.48 1.80
N ARG A 225 6.01 -2.38 1.86
CA ARG A 225 6.73 -1.80 3.01
C ARG A 225 6.51 -0.29 3.19
N SER A 226 5.95 0.39 2.18
CA SER A 226 5.64 1.82 2.27
C SER A 226 4.39 2.11 3.10
N LEU A 227 3.59 1.08 3.42
CA LEU A 227 2.37 1.16 4.24
C LEU A 227 1.45 2.30 3.79
N VAL A 228 1.31 2.43 2.47
CA VAL A 228 0.50 3.46 1.84
C VAL A 228 -0.97 3.22 2.18
N LYS A 229 -1.69 4.29 2.49
CA LYS A 229 -3.15 4.31 2.53
C LYS A 229 -3.64 5.01 1.28
N ARG A 230 -4.54 4.39 0.52
CA ARG A 230 -5.13 4.94 -0.70
C ARG A 230 -6.58 5.33 -0.43
N PHE A 231 -6.97 6.51 -0.91
CA PHE A 231 -8.31 7.07 -0.78
C PHE A 231 -8.78 7.49 -2.17
N ASP A 232 -9.90 6.94 -2.64
CA ASP A 232 -10.50 7.29 -3.93
C ASP A 232 -11.81 8.05 -3.70
N PHE A 233 -11.99 9.16 -4.41
CA PHE A 233 -13.10 10.08 -4.20
C PHE A 233 -14.02 10.16 -5.41
N LYS A 234 -15.28 10.53 -5.18
CA LYS A 234 -16.34 10.61 -6.20
C LYS A 234 -16.01 11.56 -7.36
N ASN A 235 -15.23 12.60 -7.10
CA ASN A 235 -14.75 13.54 -8.11
C ASN A 235 -13.60 12.99 -8.99
N GLY A 236 -13.23 11.71 -8.84
CA GLY A 236 -12.16 11.06 -9.61
C GLY A 236 -10.75 11.30 -9.06
N LYS A 237 -10.59 12.07 -7.97
CA LYS A 237 -9.28 12.24 -7.33
C LYS A 237 -8.91 11.00 -6.52
N THR A 238 -7.63 10.65 -6.53
CA THR A 238 -7.03 9.64 -5.65
C THR A 238 -5.94 10.28 -4.79
N MET A 239 -6.00 10.06 -3.48
CA MET A 239 -5.01 10.54 -2.52
C MET A 239 -4.25 9.37 -1.89
N TYR A 240 -3.00 9.62 -1.53
CA TYR A 240 -2.12 8.66 -0.87
C TYR A 240 -1.58 9.24 0.42
N SER A 241 -1.51 8.40 1.46
CA SER A 241 -0.89 8.74 2.75
C SER A 241 0.13 7.68 3.14
N ARG A 242 1.39 8.06 3.30
CA ARG A 242 2.45 7.12 3.72
C ARG A 242 2.63 7.17 5.22
N ALA A 243 2.75 6.01 5.85
CA ALA A 243 3.06 5.93 7.28
C ALA A 243 4.39 6.63 7.64
N GLN A 244 5.35 6.64 6.72
CA GLN A 244 6.67 7.28 6.88
C GLN A 244 6.60 8.81 6.98
N ASP A 245 5.51 9.41 6.51
CA ASP A 245 5.28 10.85 6.60
C ASP A 245 4.58 11.23 7.93
N ASN A 246 4.48 10.29 8.88
CA ASN A 246 3.77 10.45 10.15
C ASN A 246 2.33 10.93 9.95
N ASP A 247 1.54 10.24 9.14
CA ASP A 247 0.14 10.60 8.98
C ASP A 247 -0.65 10.43 10.28
N LEU A 248 -1.73 11.22 10.42
CA LEU A 248 -2.53 11.34 11.65
C LEU A 248 -2.96 9.97 12.19
N TYR A 249 -3.33 9.04 11.30
CA TYR A 249 -3.76 7.70 11.68
C TYR A 249 -2.60 6.89 12.24
N SER A 250 -1.48 6.85 11.52
CA SER A 250 -0.28 6.14 11.96
C SER A 250 0.26 6.71 13.27
N MET A 251 0.25 8.03 13.47
CA MET A 251 0.64 8.66 14.74
C MET A 251 -0.21 8.15 15.91
N ALA A 252 -1.53 8.25 15.81
CA ALA A 252 -2.42 7.84 16.88
C ALA A 252 -2.39 6.33 17.14
N TYR A 253 -2.35 5.53 16.07
CA TYR A 253 -2.35 4.07 16.14
C TYR A 253 -1.05 3.49 16.72
N HIS A 254 0.12 4.02 16.33
CA HIS A 254 1.41 3.59 16.88
C HIS A 254 1.70 4.22 18.24
N GLY A 255 1.15 5.40 18.52
CA GLY A 255 1.11 6.03 19.83
C GLY A 255 0.14 5.40 20.82
N ASN A 256 -0.54 4.33 20.41
CA ASN A 256 -1.49 3.52 21.16
C ASN A 256 -2.75 4.22 21.68
N ILE A 257 -2.88 5.55 21.64
CA ILE A 257 -4.00 6.30 22.26
C ILE A 257 -5.40 5.94 21.73
N VAL A 258 -5.49 5.36 20.54
CA VAL A 258 -6.77 4.98 19.92
C VAL A 258 -7.10 3.49 20.08
N SER A 259 -6.28 2.76 20.85
CA SER A 259 -6.50 1.33 21.08
C SER A 259 -7.66 1.11 22.04
N ARG A 260 -8.40 0.01 21.85
CA ARG A 260 -9.42 -0.42 22.81
C ARG A 260 -8.78 -0.66 24.19
N PRO A 261 -9.39 -0.23 25.32
CA PRO A 261 -8.80 -0.40 26.65
C PRO A 261 -8.35 -1.83 26.98
N SER A 262 -9.14 -2.84 26.58
CA SER A 262 -8.79 -4.25 26.78
C SER A 262 -7.56 -4.72 26.01
N CYS A 263 -7.07 -3.97 25.02
CA CYS A 263 -5.86 -4.30 24.28
C CYS A 263 -4.58 -4.04 25.09
N TYR A 264 -4.66 -3.25 26.17
CA TYR A 264 -3.53 -2.97 27.07
C TYR A 264 -3.25 -4.07 28.07
N SER A 265 -4.19 -5.01 28.22
CA SER A 265 -4.08 -6.18 29.08
C SER A 265 -4.67 -7.38 28.32
N CYS A 266 -4.30 -7.49 27.04
CA CYS A 266 -4.92 -8.44 26.11
C CYS A 266 -4.55 -9.87 26.46
N GLN A 267 -5.51 -10.65 26.94
CA GLN A 267 -5.28 -12.03 27.36
C GLN A 267 -5.14 -13.01 26.18
N PHE A 268 -5.47 -12.59 24.95
CA PHE A 268 -5.52 -13.42 23.73
C PHE A 268 -4.18 -13.52 22.96
N LYS A 269 -3.09 -13.07 23.61
CA LYS A 269 -1.71 -13.13 23.11
C LYS A 269 -1.05 -14.46 23.49
N GLY A 270 0.06 -14.79 22.82
CA GLY A 270 0.86 -15.97 23.10
C GLY A 270 0.26 -17.27 22.55
N PHE A 271 0.73 -18.37 23.13
CA PHE A 271 0.41 -19.75 22.78
C PHE A 271 -0.16 -20.50 24.01
N PRO A 272 -0.88 -21.62 23.82
CA PRO A 272 -1.43 -22.09 22.55
C PRO A 272 -2.43 -21.08 21.96
N ARG A 273 -2.60 -21.11 20.63
CA ARG A 273 -3.60 -20.25 19.96
C ARG A 273 -5.00 -20.83 20.13
N MET A 274 -6.02 -20.02 19.91
CA MET A 274 -7.44 -20.45 19.92
C MET A 274 -7.97 -20.73 18.51
N SER A 275 -7.33 -20.25 17.45
CA SER A 275 -7.70 -20.51 16.05
C SER A 275 -7.10 -21.81 15.54
N ASP A 276 -7.63 -22.38 14.47
CA ASP A 276 -6.99 -23.48 13.74
C ASP A 276 -5.79 -22.98 12.93
N ILE A 277 -5.91 -21.77 12.36
CA ILE A 277 -4.86 -21.12 11.57
C ILE A 277 -4.74 -19.65 12.00
N THR A 278 -3.53 -19.19 12.32
CA THR A 278 -3.21 -17.76 12.50
C THR A 278 -2.46 -17.27 11.27
N ILE A 279 -2.87 -16.14 10.68
CA ILE A 279 -2.17 -15.50 9.55
C ILE A 279 -1.60 -14.14 9.93
N ALA A 280 -0.49 -13.73 9.32
CA ALA A 280 0.12 -12.44 9.61
C ALA A 280 0.95 -11.90 8.45
N ASP A 281 1.42 -10.66 8.61
CA ASP A 281 2.52 -10.15 7.82
C ASP A 281 3.82 -10.86 8.25
N PHE A 282 4.61 -11.36 7.30
CA PHE A 282 5.96 -11.85 7.58
C PHE A 282 6.95 -10.69 7.60
N TRP A 283 6.92 -9.88 8.65
CA TRP A 283 7.88 -8.79 8.87
C TRP A 283 9.31 -9.33 8.98
N GLY A 284 10.23 -8.78 8.18
CA GLY A 284 11.63 -9.19 8.17
C GLY A 284 11.94 -10.42 7.32
N VAL A 285 11.01 -10.87 6.48
CA VAL A 285 11.20 -12.02 5.58
C VAL A 285 12.44 -11.88 4.70
N GLU A 286 12.80 -10.66 4.29
CA GLU A 286 13.97 -10.36 3.45
C GLU A 286 15.31 -10.77 4.07
N LYS A 287 15.32 -11.01 5.39
CA LYS A 287 16.52 -11.41 6.13
C LYS A 287 16.88 -12.88 5.90
N TYR A 288 15.95 -13.69 5.40
CA TYR A 288 16.13 -15.12 5.24
C TYR A 288 16.35 -15.47 3.76
N ALA A 289 17.60 -15.81 3.41
CA ALA A 289 18.01 -16.01 2.01
C ALA A 289 17.14 -17.02 1.24
N TYR A 290 16.72 -18.12 1.89
CA TYR A 290 15.88 -19.15 1.28
C TYR A 290 14.41 -18.72 1.05
N LEU A 291 13.98 -17.59 1.62
CA LEU A 291 12.65 -17.01 1.42
C LEU A 291 12.66 -15.82 0.46
N LYS A 292 13.82 -15.48 -0.12
CA LYS A 292 13.98 -14.30 -0.98
C LYS A 292 13.08 -14.34 -2.22
N ASP A 293 12.81 -15.53 -2.76
CA ASP A 293 12.01 -15.69 -3.97
C ASP A 293 10.52 -15.40 -3.76
N ILE A 294 10.04 -15.42 -2.52
CA ILE A 294 8.66 -15.09 -2.16
C ILE A 294 8.52 -13.67 -1.57
N ASP A 295 9.58 -12.86 -1.60
CA ASP A 295 9.59 -11.46 -1.19
C ASP A 295 9.96 -10.52 -2.35
N ASP A 296 8.92 -10.04 -3.02
CA ASP A 296 8.98 -9.07 -4.11
C ASP A 296 8.49 -7.67 -3.69
N ASN A 297 8.42 -7.40 -2.38
CA ASN A 297 7.85 -6.19 -1.81
C ASN A 297 6.37 -5.93 -2.23
N ALA A 298 5.62 -6.99 -2.56
CA ALA A 298 4.16 -7.03 -2.63
C ALA A 298 3.55 -7.83 -1.46
N GLY A 299 4.32 -8.08 -0.40
CA GLY A 299 3.90 -8.69 0.85
C GLY A 299 3.97 -10.22 0.83
N THR A 300 4.40 -10.77 1.95
CA THR A 300 4.54 -12.20 2.23
C THR A 300 3.80 -12.51 3.52
N SER A 301 2.96 -13.54 3.52
CA SER A 301 2.19 -13.94 4.70
C SER A 301 3.01 -14.89 5.57
N ALA A 302 3.02 -14.67 6.88
CA ALA A 302 3.38 -15.71 7.83
C ALA A 302 2.13 -16.53 8.15
N VAL A 303 2.27 -17.86 8.20
CA VAL A 303 1.20 -18.81 8.47
C VAL A 303 1.57 -19.64 9.67
N MET A 304 0.65 -19.79 10.60
CA MET A 304 0.81 -20.63 11.79
C MET A 304 -0.39 -21.57 11.82
N CYS A 305 -0.17 -22.84 11.51
CA CYS A 305 -1.19 -23.88 11.67
C CYS A 305 -1.14 -24.37 13.12
N ASN A 306 -2.17 -24.05 13.91
CA ASN A 306 -2.17 -24.29 15.34
C ASN A 306 -2.85 -25.62 15.73
N SER A 307 -3.59 -26.25 14.81
CA SER A 307 -4.24 -27.54 15.02
C SER A 307 -3.96 -28.50 13.86
N SER A 308 -4.15 -29.80 14.10
CA SER A 308 -4.01 -30.82 13.06
C SER A 308 -5.02 -30.59 11.92
N LYS A 309 -6.24 -30.19 12.28
CA LYS A 309 -7.30 -29.78 11.36
C LYS A 309 -6.91 -28.57 10.51
N GLY A 310 -6.36 -27.52 11.14
CA GLY A 310 -5.87 -26.33 10.42
C GLY A 310 -4.73 -26.65 9.46
N LEU A 311 -3.78 -27.49 9.87
CA LEU A 311 -2.68 -27.93 9.01
C LEU A 311 -3.19 -28.77 7.82
N ALA A 312 -4.12 -29.68 8.06
CA ALA A 312 -4.73 -30.50 7.01
C ALA A 312 -5.48 -29.63 5.99
N PHE A 313 -6.21 -28.60 6.43
CA PHE A 313 -6.87 -27.65 5.54
C PHE A 313 -5.87 -26.80 4.75
N TYR A 314 -4.83 -26.28 5.40
CA TYR A 314 -3.78 -25.48 4.76
C TYR A 314 -3.02 -26.26 3.67
N LYS A 315 -2.73 -27.55 3.89
CA LYS A 315 -2.02 -28.40 2.91
C LYS A 315 -2.82 -28.64 1.62
N GLN A 316 -4.12 -28.37 1.60
CA GLN A 316 -4.96 -28.49 0.40
C GLN A 316 -4.84 -27.28 -0.55
N LEU A 317 -4.21 -26.18 -0.12
CA LEU A 317 -4.11 -24.96 -0.92
C LEU A 317 -3.17 -25.13 -2.12
N LYS A 318 -3.73 -25.07 -3.34
CA LYS A 318 -2.97 -25.22 -4.61
C LYS A 318 -2.52 -23.89 -5.25
N ASN A 319 -3.20 -22.80 -4.90
CA ASN A 319 -3.07 -21.45 -5.44
C ASN A 319 -2.00 -20.60 -4.73
N ILE A 320 -1.15 -21.21 -3.90
CA ILE A 320 -0.08 -20.53 -3.17
C ILE A 320 1.30 -21.09 -3.52
N THR A 321 2.31 -20.24 -3.38
CA THR A 321 3.69 -20.65 -3.17
C THR A 321 3.94 -20.60 -1.67
N SER A 322 4.34 -21.73 -1.08
CA SER A 322 4.52 -21.90 0.36
C SER A 322 5.88 -22.51 0.63
N LEU A 323 6.59 -21.97 1.62
CA LEU A 323 7.87 -22.49 2.10
C LEU A 323 7.79 -22.67 3.61
N GLU A 324 8.30 -23.79 4.12
CA GLU A 324 8.34 -24.04 5.57
C GLU A 324 9.25 -23.02 6.29
N THR A 325 8.84 -22.65 7.49
CA THR A 325 9.61 -21.78 8.38
C THR A 325 9.35 -22.17 9.83
N THR A 326 9.90 -21.42 10.78
CA THR A 326 9.72 -21.69 12.20
C THR A 326 9.15 -20.48 12.92
N ILE A 327 8.58 -20.69 14.10
CA ILE A 327 7.98 -19.61 14.89
C ILE A 327 9.04 -18.60 15.35
N GLU A 328 10.26 -19.04 15.63
CA GLU A 328 11.40 -18.20 16.04
C GLU A 328 11.80 -17.21 14.92
N LYS A 329 11.51 -17.54 13.66
CA LYS A 329 11.76 -16.62 12.52
C LYS A 329 10.62 -15.62 12.33
N ILE A 330 9.39 -15.97 12.71
CA ILE A 330 8.21 -15.09 12.58
C ILE A 330 8.14 -14.07 13.72
N LEU A 331 8.48 -14.49 14.94
CA LEU A 331 8.32 -13.70 16.17
C LEU A 331 9.05 -12.35 16.20
N PRO A 332 10.32 -12.22 15.75
CA PRO A 332 11.05 -10.95 15.82
C PRO A 332 10.35 -9.81 15.08
N GLY A 333 9.64 -10.12 14.00
CA GLY A 333 8.85 -9.16 13.23
C GLY A 333 7.43 -8.92 13.77
N ASN A 334 6.96 -9.77 14.70
CA ASN A 334 5.58 -9.78 15.17
C ASN A 334 5.49 -9.75 16.71
N PRO A 335 6.07 -8.74 17.40
CA PRO A 335 6.03 -8.66 18.87
C PRO A 335 4.61 -8.57 19.43
N ALA A 336 3.67 -8.07 18.64
CA ALA A 336 2.26 -8.02 18.97
C ALA A 336 1.59 -9.39 19.15
N LEU A 337 2.24 -10.50 18.79
CA LEU A 337 1.74 -11.84 19.10
C LEU A 337 1.94 -12.18 20.57
N LEU A 338 3.04 -11.74 21.18
CA LEU A 338 3.42 -12.12 22.55
C LEU A 338 3.10 -11.06 23.60
N HIS A 339 3.08 -9.78 23.21
CA HIS A 339 2.98 -8.69 24.17
C HIS A 339 1.71 -7.86 23.96
N GLU A 340 1.06 -7.49 25.06
CA GLU A 340 0.04 -6.44 25.06
C GLU A 340 0.58 -5.08 24.60
N GLN A 341 -0.34 -4.17 24.31
CA GLN A 341 0.03 -2.78 24.05
C GLN A 341 0.37 -2.06 25.34
N LYS A 342 1.31 -1.11 25.25
CA LYS A 342 1.58 -0.19 26.36
C LYS A 342 0.48 0.86 26.44
N MET A 343 0.00 1.12 27.65
CA MET A 343 -0.84 2.28 27.93
C MET A 343 -0.15 3.56 27.42
N PRO A 344 -0.89 4.47 26.76
CA PRO A 344 -0.34 5.73 26.32
C PRO A 344 0.00 6.58 27.54
N VAL A 345 1.08 7.35 27.45
CA VAL A 345 1.46 8.34 28.48
C VAL A 345 0.45 9.49 28.53
N MET A 346 -0.19 9.78 27.39
CA MET A 346 -1.17 10.85 27.23
C MET A 346 -2.52 10.51 27.86
N ASN A 347 -3.25 11.54 28.31
CA ASN A 347 -4.61 11.41 28.81
C ASN A 347 -5.59 11.08 27.67
N ARG A 348 -6.08 9.84 27.65
CA ARG A 348 -7.02 9.33 26.65
C ARG A 348 -8.38 10.03 26.68
N ASP A 349 -8.95 10.23 27.87
CA ASP A 349 -10.26 10.85 28.01
C ASP A 349 -10.24 12.28 27.50
N ALA A 350 -9.18 13.03 27.79
CA ALA A 350 -8.96 14.37 27.24
C ALA A 350 -8.87 14.33 25.71
N PHE A 351 -8.10 13.40 25.13
CA PHE A 351 -7.96 13.24 23.68
C PHE A 351 -9.31 13.01 22.99
N PHE A 352 -10.14 12.11 23.51
CA PHE A 352 -11.45 11.83 22.90
C PHE A 352 -12.47 12.95 23.10
N ARG A 353 -12.41 13.68 24.22
CA ARG A 353 -13.23 14.88 24.43
C ARG A 353 -12.81 16.02 23.50
N ASP A 354 -11.51 16.15 23.21
CA ASP A 354 -11.02 17.13 22.24
C ASP A 354 -11.44 16.76 20.80
N LEU A 355 -11.49 15.48 20.44
CA LEU A 355 -12.02 15.04 19.14
C LEU A 355 -13.51 15.38 18.92
N ASP A 356 -14.28 15.58 19.99
CA ASP A 356 -15.67 16.06 19.90
C ASP A 356 -15.76 17.55 19.59
N ARG A 357 -14.74 18.33 19.99
CA ARG A 357 -14.76 19.80 19.94
C ARG A 357 -13.91 20.39 18.81
N LYS A 358 -12.89 19.67 18.34
CA LYS A 358 -11.87 20.14 17.39
C LYS A 358 -11.69 19.15 16.24
N ALA A 359 -11.07 19.62 15.15
CA ALA A 359 -10.73 18.78 14.01
C ALA A 359 -9.56 17.83 14.33
N ILE A 360 -9.53 16.63 13.74
CA ILE A 360 -8.51 15.61 14.01
C ILE A 360 -7.08 16.10 13.67
N GLU A 361 -6.94 16.93 12.64
CA GLU A 361 -5.69 17.57 12.22
C GLU A 361 -5.16 18.60 13.23
N GLU A 362 -5.99 19.05 14.17
CA GLU A 362 -5.58 19.89 15.30
C GLU A 362 -5.29 19.05 16.54
N VAL A 363 -6.13 18.05 16.82
CA VAL A 363 -6.06 17.23 18.05
C VAL A 363 -4.84 16.31 18.03
N VAL A 364 -4.63 15.55 16.95
CA VAL A 364 -3.53 14.56 16.92
C VAL A 364 -2.16 15.21 17.15
N PRO A 365 -1.81 16.35 16.50
CA PRO A 365 -0.55 17.03 16.78
C PRO A 365 -0.40 17.57 18.21
N GLN A 366 -1.50 17.94 18.90
CA GLN A 366 -1.47 18.43 20.28
C GLN A 366 -1.03 17.34 21.28
N TYR A 367 -1.48 16.11 21.09
CA TYR A 367 -1.21 15.01 22.01
C TYR A 367 0.12 14.31 21.71
N PHE A 368 0.45 14.17 20.43
CA PHE A 368 1.70 13.55 20.00
C PHE A 368 2.82 14.57 19.81
N SER A 369 2.79 15.65 20.59
CA SER A 369 3.73 16.77 20.51
C SER A 369 5.13 16.38 21.00
N PHE A 370 5.86 15.51 20.30
CA PHE A 370 7.31 15.38 20.47
C PHE A 370 7.97 14.80 19.22
N HIS A 371 8.64 15.68 18.45
CA HIS A 371 9.83 15.46 17.59
C HIS A 371 9.95 16.47 16.42
N GLU A 372 9.23 17.59 16.42
CA GLU A 372 9.49 18.63 15.41
C GLU A 372 10.59 19.61 15.81
N LYS A 373 10.69 20.12 17.05
CA LYS A 373 11.64 21.23 17.37
C LYS A 373 13.11 20.83 17.47
N GLU A 374 13.47 19.81 18.26
CA GLU A 374 14.89 19.37 18.38
C GLU A 374 15.40 18.62 17.14
N ARG A 375 14.52 17.86 16.48
CA ARG A 375 14.83 17.27 15.17
C ARG A 375 14.88 18.36 14.10
N ARG A 376 14.04 19.41 14.08
CA ARG A 376 14.19 20.50 13.11
C ARG A 376 15.52 21.21 13.25
N PHE A 377 16.04 21.52 14.44
CA PHE A 377 17.30 22.28 14.48
C PHE A 377 18.52 21.44 14.04
N LYS A 378 18.72 20.25 14.63
CA LYS A 378 19.83 19.35 14.24
C LYS A 378 19.63 18.72 12.85
N THR A 379 18.39 18.46 12.43
CA THR A 379 18.08 17.87 11.11
C THR A 379 17.84 18.91 10.03
N GLN A 380 17.45 20.17 10.29
CA GLN A 380 17.48 21.26 9.30
C GLN A 380 18.89 21.77 9.12
N PHE A 381 19.73 21.84 10.16
CA PHE A 381 21.15 22.14 9.97
C PHE A 381 21.82 21.00 9.18
N LYS A 382 21.66 19.74 9.60
CA LYS A 382 22.14 18.59 8.82
C LYS A 382 21.44 18.45 7.46
N LYS A 383 20.16 18.82 7.27
CA LYS A 383 19.47 18.78 5.96
C LYS A 383 19.86 19.96 5.07
N LYS A 384 20.14 21.15 5.59
CA LYS A 384 20.66 22.30 4.83
C LYS A 384 22.09 21.99 4.41
N VAL A 385 22.95 21.58 5.33
CA VAL A 385 24.31 21.12 5.01
C VAL A 385 24.24 19.94 4.05
N LYS A 386 23.39 18.94 4.27
CA LYS A 386 23.22 17.81 3.35
C LYS A 386 22.56 18.22 2.03
N SER A 387 21.69 19.22 1.94
CA SER A 387 21.10 19.66 0.67
C SER A 387 22.09 20.50 -0.14
N ILE A 388 23.04 21.17 0.53
CA ILE A 388 24.16 21.85 -0.11
C ILE A 388 25.22 20.85 -0.54
N VAL A 389 25.62 19.93 0.33
CA VAL A 389 26.74 18.99 0.11
C VAL A 389 26.34 17.79 -0.77
N LYS A 390 25.11 17.29 -0.68
CA LYS A 390 24.65 16.10 -1.43
C LYS A 390 24.74 16.28 -2.95
N PRO A 391 24.36 17.43 -3.56
CA PRO A 391 24.62 17.67 -4.97
C PRO A 391 26.09 17.50 -5.34
N PHE A 392 27.03 18.06 -4.57
CA PHE A 392 28.46 17.90 -4.86
C PHE A 392 28.96 16.46 -4.67
N ILE A 393 28.49 15.74 -3.65
CA ILE A 393 28.80 14.30 -3.48
C ILE A 393 28.27 13.48 -4.65
N LEU A 394 27.02 13.74 -5.08
CA LEU A 394 26.42 13.08 -6.22
C LEU A 394 27.16 13.44 -7.51
N ALA A 395 27.55 14.69 -7.70
CA ALA A 395 28.34 15.15 -8.83
C ALA A 395 29.71 14.46 -8.87
N LEU A 396 30.42 14.32 -7.74
CA LEU A 396 31.66 13.55 -7.64
C LEU A 396 31.46 12.07 -8.03
N ARG A 397 30.34 11.47 -7.59
CA ARG A 397 30.02 10.08 -7.89
C ARG A 397 29.67 9.89 -9.38
N TYR A 398 28.83 10.75 -9.95
CA TYR A 398 28.42 10.68 -11.35
C TYR A 398 29.54 11.06 -12.31
N SER A 399 30.42 11.99 -11.93
CA SER A 399 31.65 12.28 -12.67
C SER A 399 32.66 11.14 -12.61
N GLN A 400 32.42 10.10 -11.79
CA GLN A 400 33.33 8.99 -11.53
C GLN A 400 34.70 9.50 -11.04
N TYR A 401 34.68 10.56 -10.22
CA TYR A 401 35.86 11.24 -9.70
C TYR A 401 36.80 11.81 -10.78
N ASN A 402 36.29 12.03 -12.01
CA ASN A 402 37.04 12.72 -13.06
C ASN A 402 36.93 14.25 -12.88
N PRO A 403 38.05 14.98 -12.66
CA PRO A 403 38.03 16.42 -12.40
C PRO A 403 37.44 17.25 -13.55
N TRP A 404 37.68 16.84 -14.80
CA TRP A 404 37.17 17.55 -15.98
C TRP A 404 35.66 17.35 -16.17
N VAL A 405 35.14 16.17 -15.84
CA VAL A 405 33.68 15.95 -15.86
C VAL A 405 33.01 16.68 -14.69
N PHE A 406 33.67 16.75 -13.54
CA PHE A 406 33.20 17.52 -12.39
C PHE A 406 33.20 19.04 -12.67
N SER A 407 34.20 19.58 -13.37
CA SER A 407 34.20 20.99 -13.76
C SER A 407 33.04 21.32 -14.72
N ARG A 408 32.63 20.37 -15.57
CA ARG A 408 31.41 20.53 -16.37
C ARG A 408 30.15 20.59 -15.52
N PHE A 409 30.04 19.82 -14.43
CA PHE A 409 28.94 19.97 -13.48
C PHE A 409 28.88 21.40 -12.92
N LEU A 410 30.03 21.98 -12.54
CA LEU A 410 30.08 23.38 -12.08
C LEU A 410 29.70 24.35 -13.20
N TYR A 411 30.25 24.19 -14.41
CA TYR A 411 29.93 25.03 -15.56
C TYR A 411 28.43 25.05 -15.86
N PHE A 412 27.81 23.90 -16.07
CA PHE A 412 26.41 23.83 -16.49
C PHE A 412 25.42 24.28 -15.41
N ASN A 413 25.70 24.02 -14.14
CA ASN A 413 24.74 24.37 -13.08
C ASN A 413 24.86 25.80 -12.56
N PHE A 414 26.01 26.45 -12.76
CA PHE A 414 26.30 27.75 -12.13
C PHE A 414 26.72 28.86 -13.12
N PHE A 415 27.28 28.51 -14.29
CA PHE A 415 27.85 29.49 -15.23
C PHE A 415 27.20 29.48 -16.61
N CYS A 416 26.55 28.39 -17.01
CA CYS A 416 25.92 28.27 -18.32
C CYS A 416 24.56 29.00 -18.34
N ARG A 417 24.48 30.11 -19.08
CA ARG A 417 23.25 30.92 -19.22
C ARG A 417 22.04 30.17 -19.79
N HIS A 418 22.27 29.05 -20.47
CA HIS A 418 21.21 28.23 -21.06
C HIS A 418 20.52 27.35 -20.02
N VAL A 419 21.12 27.14 -18.85
CA VAL A 419 20.60 26.25 -17.81
C VAL A 419 20.11 27.06 -16.63
N LYS A 420 18.82 26.89 -16.30
CA LYS A 420 18.20 27.47 -15.11
C LYS A 420 17.97 26.37 -14.07
N THR A 421 18.62 26.50 -12.92
CA THR A 421 18.59 25.50 -11.84
C THR A 421 17.72 25.99 -10.67
N ASP A 422 16.82 25.13 -10.18
CA ASP A 422 16.07 25.36 -8.95
C ASP A 422 16.73 24.60 -7.79
N TRP A 423 17.52 25.30 -7.00
CA TRP A 423 18.33 24.69 -5.95
C TRP A 423 17.48 24.20 -4.77
N ALA A 424 16.35 24.85 -4.51
CA ALA A 424 15.45 24.46 -3.43
C ALA A 424 14.91 23.05 -3.64
N ASN A 425 14.70 22.67 -4.91
CA ASN A 425 14.17 21.38 -5.32
C ASN A 425 15.24 20.41 -5.86
N ASN A 426 16.54 20.67 -5.62
CA ASN A 426 17.65 19.85 -6.11
C ASN A 426 17.69 19.72 -7.66
N GLY A 427 17.28 20.79 -8.34
CA GLY A 427 17.25 20.96 -9.79
C GLY A 427 18.64 21.15 -10.41
N PHE A 428 19.47 20.11 -10.35
CA PHE A 428 20.81 20.10 -10.92
C PHE A 428 20.92 19.10 -12.06
N ILE A 429 21.74 19.41 -13.07
CA ILE A 429 22.19 18.46 -14.09
C ILE A 429 23.47 17.75 -13.62
N TYR A 430 23.42 16.43 -13.52
CA TYR A 430 24.54 15.57 -13.16
C TYR A 430 25.06 14.86 -14.41
N ILE A 431 26.30 15.15 -14.77
CA ILE A 431 26.90 14.72 -16.04
C ILE A 431 27.85 13.57 -15.77
N THR A 432 27.71 12.49 -16.53
CA THR A 432 28.65 11.36 -16.50
C THR A 432 29.68 11.48 -17.64
N PRO A 433 30.86 10.82 -17.55
CA PRO A 433 31.83 10.85 -18.64
C PRO A 433 31.22 10.32 -19.95
N TYR A 434 31.67 10.87 -21.08
CA TYR A 434 31.15 10.62 -22.44
C TYR A 434 29.73 11.16 -22.68
N SER A 435 29.28 12.15 -21.91
CA SER A 435 28.07 12.91 -22.24
C SER A 435 28.41 14.17 -23.04
N VAL A 436 27.77 14.38 -24.18
CA VAL A 436 27.89 15.59 -25.01
C VAL A 436 26.63 16.43 -24.86
N ILE A 437 26.82 17.73 -24.63
CA ILE A 437 25.72 18.69 -24.47
C ILE A 437 26.03 19.87 -25.39
N GLU A 438 25.07 20.21 -26.25
CA GLU A 438 25.14 21.34 -27.17
C GLU A 438 23.90 22.22 -27.02
N PHE A 439 24.12 23.53 -26.86
CA PHE A 439 23.08 24.53 -26.70
C PHE A 439 23.28 25.64 -27.72
N HIS A 440 22.26 25.89 -28.54
CA HIS A 440 22.26 26.99 -29.50
C HIS A 440 21.65 28.25 -28.90
N ILE A 441 21.76 29.37 -29.62
CA ILE A 441 21.31 30.68 -29.16
C ILE A 441 19.81 30.68 -28.77
N GLY A 442 19.48 31.27 -27.63
CA GLY A 442 18.12 31.34 -27.11
C GLY A 442 17.57 30.03 -26.52
N SER A 443 18.27 28.90 -26.63
CA SER A 443 17.84 27.65 -26.00
C SER A 443 17.84 27.74 -24.48
N LYS A 444 16.95 26.98 -23.84
CA LYS A 444 16.76 26.97 -22.39
C LYS A 444 16.51 25.56 -21.86
N LEU A 445 17.28 25.16 -20.86
CA LEU A 445 17.06 23.98 -20.02
C LEU A 445 16.65 24.45 -18.61
N GLU A 446 15.42 24.17 -18.18
CA GLU A 446 14.90 24.51 -16.85
C GLU A 446 14.77 23.25 -15.99
N LEU A 447 15.41 23.27 -14.82
CA LEU A 447 15.51 22.13 -13.92
C LEU A 447 14.86 22.46 -12.58
N HIS A 448 13.65 21.96 -12.35
CA HIS A 448 13.00 21.93 -11.04
C HIS A 448 13.30 20.66 -10.26
N GLY A 449 14.00 19.71 -10.87
CA GLY A 449 14.43 18.47 -10.23
C GLY A 449 15.68 17.88 -10.87
N PRO A 450 16.29 16.84 -10.26
CA PRO A 450 17.58 16.34 -10.68
C PRO A 450 17.51 15.67 -12.06
N PHE A 451 18.40 16.07 -12.95
CA PHE A 451 18.61 15.46 -14.27
C PHE A 451 19.96 14.75 -14.30
N MET A 452 19.96 13.42 -14.34
CA MET A 452 21.17 12.62 -14.48
C MET A 452 21.34 12.17 -15.93
N LEU A 453 22.43 12.59 -16.56
CA LEU A 453 22.74 12.35 -17.98
C LEU A 453 23.81 11.25 -18.13
N GLY A 454 23.46 10.17 -18.82
CA GLY A 454 24.37 9.05 -19.16
C GLY A 454 24.57 8.03 -18.03
N VAL A 455 23.58 7.82 -17.17
CA VAL A 455 23.70 6.91 -16.01
C VAL A 455 23.75 5.44 -16.42
N LYS A 456 24.18 4.58 -15.48
CA LYS A 456 24.30 3.12 -15.62
C LYS A 456 25.32 2.67 -16.69
N ARG A 457 26.16 3.57 -17.21
CA ARG A 457 27.28 3.22 -18.10
C ARG A 457 28.28 2.31 -17.37
N PHE A 458 28.75 1.27 -18.05
CA PHE A 458 29.90 0.49 -17.60
C PHE A 458 31.14 1.39 -17.49
N ARG A 459 31.90 1.28 -16.39
CA ARG A 459 33.03 2.18 -16.07
C ARG A 459 34.00 2.40 -17.24
N LYS A 460 34.33 1.34 -17.99
CA LYS A 460 35.26 1.36 -19.13
C LYS A 460 34.63 1.68 -20.49
N SER A 461 33.29 1.70 -20.61
CA SER A 461 32.63 2.00 -21.89
C SER A 461 32.86 3.46 -22.30
N LYS A 462 33.11 3.71 -23.58
CA LYS A 462 33.23 5.07 -24.15
C LYS A 462 31.98 5.51 -24.92
N GLU A 463 30.88 4.80 -24.73
CA GLU A 463 29.64 5.06 -25.43
C GLU A 463 29.05 6.41 -25.05
N GLU A 464 28.72 7.18 -26.08
CA GLU A 464 28.32 8.57 -25.96
C GLU A 464 26.84 8.71 -25.58
N THR A 465 26.51 9.75 -24.80
CA THR A 465 25.13 10.17 -24.55
C THR A 465 24.99 11.64 -24.95
N ARG A 466 24.01 11.97 -25.78
CA ARG A 466 23.91 13.27 -26.45
C ARG A 466 22.67 14.04 -26.02
N LEU A 467 22.83 15.35 -25.86
CA LEU A 467 21.76 16.32 -25.66
C LEU A 467 22.02 17.55 -26.54
N LEU A 468 21.11 17.83 -27.47
CA LEU A 468 21.11 19.01 -28.32
C LEU A 468 19.83 19.82 -28.09
N LEU A 469 19.98 21.10 -27.75
CA LEU A 469 18.89 22.09 -27.82
C LEU A 469 19.21 23.14 -28.87
N GLU A 470 18.43 23.16 -29.95
CA GLU A 470 18.58 24.13 -31.03
C GLU A 470 18.04 25.52 -30.67
N LYS A 471 18.08 26.45 -31.63
CA LYS A 471 17.70 27.85 -31.45
C LYS A 471 16.32 27.99 -30.79
N ASN A 472 16.25 28.70 -29.67
CA ASN A 472 15.03 28.93 -28.88
C ASN A 472 14.30 27.66 -28.39
N ALA A 473 14.94 26.49 -28.41
CA ALA A 473 14.35 25.27 -27.86
C ALA A 473 14.21 25.37 -26.33
N HIS A 474 13.15 24.79 -25.78
CA HIS A 474 12.89 24.77 -24.35
C HIS A 474 12.72 23.33 -23.83
N MET A 475 13.55 22.94 -22.88
CA MET A 475 13.42 21.68 -22.16
C MET A 475 13.16 21.94 -20.67
N LEU A 476 12.13 21.29 -20.12
CA LEU A 476 11.75 21.38 -18.71
C LEU A 476 11.87 20.00 -18.04
N VAL A 477 12.57 19.93 -16.91
CA VAL A 477 12.55 18.78 -16.00
C VAL A 477 11.85 19.20 -14.71
N ALA A 478 10.61 18.77 -14.51
CA ALA A 478 9.78 19.23 -13.39
C ALA A 478 10.07 18.50 -12.06
N GLU A 479 10.32 17.18 -12.07
CA GLU A 479 10.61 16.41 -10.85
C GLU A 479 11.92 15.63 -10.88
N ARG A 480 12.13 14.76 -11.88
CA ARG A 480 13.36 13.93 -11.98
C ARG A 480 13.49 13.34 -13.37
N PHE A 481 14.69 13.42 -13.93
CA PHE A 481 15.01 12.72 -15.16
C PHE A 481 16.29 11.89 -15.03
N CYS A 482 16.21 10.59 -15.29
CA CYS A 482 17.36 9.71 -15.42
C CYS A 482 17.49 9.24 -16.86
N LEU A 483 18.43 9.82 -17.62
CA LEU A 483 18.75 9.35 -18.96
C LEU A 483 19.90 8.34 -18.90
N GLY A 484 19.62 7.10 -19.28
CA GLY A 484 20.61 6.04 -19.41
C GLY A 484 21.65 6.32 -20.50
N TYR A 485 22.80 5.66 -20.41
CA TYR A 485 23.88 5.76 -21.39
C TYR A 485 23.47 5.34 -22.81
N GLY A 486 24.20 5.79 -23.83
CA GLY A 486 23.91 5.53 -25.24
C GLY A 486 22.73 6.34 -25.80
N SER A 487 22.09 7.18 -25.00
CA SER A 487 20.86 7.88 -25.38
C SER A 487 21.13 9.17 -26.16
N ASN A 488 20.15 9.58 -26.97
CA ASN A 488 20.19 10.78 -27.79
C ASN A 488 18.91 11.61 -27.61
N ILE A 489 19.05 12.89 -27.24
CA ILE A 489 17.94 13.84 -27.17
C ILE A 489 18.24 15.02 -28.08
N GLU A 490 17.35 15.29 -29.01
CA GLU A 490 17.40 16.45 -29.89
C GLU A 490 16.09 17.23 -29.76
N VAL A 491 16.18 18.49 -29.36
CA VAL A 491 15.04 19.41 -29.31
C VAL A 491 15.27 20.50 -30.33
N PHE A 492 14.46 20.48 -31.38
CA PHE A 492 14.62 21.36 -32.54
C PHE A 492 14.21 22.80 -32.23
N ALA A 493 14.52 23.69 -33.18
CA ALA A 493 14.29 25.11 -33.02
C ALA A 493 12.83 25.44 -32.63
N ASN A 494 12.67 26.21 -31.55
CA ASN A 494 11.40 26.61 -30.95
C ASN A 494 10.51 25.45 -30.42
N ALA A 495 11.04 24.23 -30.30
CA ALA A 495 10.30 23.09 -29.75
C ALA A 495 10.30 23.06 -28.22
N TYR A 496 9.36 22.32 -27.64
CA TYR A 496 9.21 22.16 -26.18
C TYR A 496 9.24 20.69 -25.75
N LEU A 497 10.18 20.31 -24.88
CA LEU A 497 10.25 19.00 -24.25
C LEU A 497 9.99 19.12 -22.74
N GLY A 498 8.83 18.64 -22.27
CA GLY A 498 8.47 18.62 -20.85
C GLY A 498 8.59 17.22 -20.26
N ILE A 499 9.30 17.08 -19.14
CA ILE A 499 9.49 15.81 -18.44
C ILE A 499 9.23 16.02 -16.96
N ASP A 500 8.21 15.35 -16.42
CA ASP A 500 7.94 15.36 -14.98
C ASP A 500 8.90 14.40 -14.28
N ASN A 501 8.62 13.09 -14.34
CA ASN A 501 9.40 12.04 -13.70
C ASN A 501 9.65 10.87 -14.66
N CYS A 502 10.84 10.81 -15.25
CA CYS A 502 11.17 9.79 -16.23
C CYS A 502 12.47 9.06 -15.91
N GLY A 503 12.46 7.74 -16.05
CA GLY A 503 13.66 6.90 -15.97
C GLY A 503 13.83 6.09 -17.25
N THR A 504 15.03 6.13 -17.82
CA THR A 504 15.39 5.31 -18.98
C THR A 504 16.51 4.33 -18.65
N ASN A 505 16.68 3.30 -19.48
CA ASN A 505 17.73 2.30 -19.28
C ASN A 505 18.95 2.51 -20.18
N TYR A 506 18.80 2.31 -21.49
CA TYR A 506 19.89 2.32 -22.46
C TYR A 506 19.35 2.79 -23.81
N ASN A 507 20.15 3.57 -24.55
CA ASN A 507 19.89 3.92 -25.95
C ASN A 507 18.47 4.46 -26.22
N THR A 508 18.01 5.39 -25.38
CA THR A 508 16.74 6.08 -25.62
C THR A 508 16.96 7.21 -26.62
N THR A 509 16.12 7.30 -27.64
CA THR A 509 16.12 8.40 -28.61
C THR A 509 14.87 9.25 -28.45
N ILE A 510 15.01 10.55 -28.19
CA ILE A 510 13.89 11.51 -28.17
C ILE A 510 14.19 12.61 -29.18
N ILE A 511 13.39 12.68 -30.25
CA ILE A 511 13.48 13.73 -31.27
C ILE A 511 12.23 14.60 -31.18
N CYS A 512 12.39 15.81 -30.64
CA CYS A 512 11.32 16.75 -30.37
C CYS A 512 11.35 17.92 -31.36
N GLY A 513 10.56 17.82 -32.42
CA GLY A 513 10.36 18.84 -33.44
C GLY A 513 9.34 19.93 -33.09
N LYS A 514 8.38 19.67 -32.18
CA LYS A 514 7.40 20.68 -31.72
C LYS A 514 7.11 20.61 -30.23
N ARG A 515 6.54 19.50 -29.77
CA ARG A 515 6.12 19.30 -28.38
C ARG A 515 6.05 17.83 -28.01
N ILE A 516 6.88 17.42 -27.06
CA ILE A 516 6.80 16.12 -26.39
C ILE A 516 6.63 16.36 -24.89
N GLU A 517 5.66 15.67 -24.28
CA GLU A 517 5.40 15.75 -22.84
C GLU A 517 5.35 14.36 -22.22
N LEU A 518 6.24 14.09 -21.26
CA LEU A 518 6.27 12.91 -20.41
C LEU A 518 5.74 13.30 -19.02
N LYS A 519 4.44 13.09 -18.79
CA LYS A 519 3.71 13.58 -17.62
C LYS A 519 3.68 12.54 -16.51
N GLY A 520 3.84 12.97 -15.26
CA GLY A 520 3.90 12.08 -14.11
C GLY A 520 5.06 11.07 -14.19
N ARG A 521 4.81 9.81 -13.79
CA ARG A 521 5.82 8.74 -13.74
C ARG A 521 5.86 7.89 -15.00
N VAL A 522 6.87 8.11 -15.84
CA VAL A 522 7.09 7.37 -17.10
C VAL A 522 8.37 6.52 -16.99
N SER A 523 8.29 5.23 -17.33
CA SER A 523 9.48 4.36 -17.43
C SER A 523 9.70 3.93 -18.87
N LEU A 524 10.92 4.18 -19.37
CA LEU A 524 11.37 3.80 -20.69
C LEU A 524 12.37 2.65 -20.58
N GLY A 525 12.12 1.59 -21.34
CA GLY A 525 12.97 0.42 -21.49
C GLY A 525 14.30 0.74 -22.19
N ARG A 526 14.90 -0.28 -22.80
CA ARG A 526 16.07 -0.10 -23.67
C ARG A 526 15.61 0.23 -25.10
N ASP A 527 16.41 0.97 -25.85
CA ASP A 527 16.18 1.15 -27.29
C ASP A 527 14.80 1.76 -27.63
N VAL A 528 14.29 2.62 -26.76
CA VAL A 528 13.01 3.31 -26.96
C VAL A 528 13.22 4.56 -27.82
N SER A 529 12.42 4.73 -28.86
CA SER A 529 12.44 5.90 -29.75
C SER A 529 11.12 6.66 -29.66
N ILE A 530 11.17 7.96 -29.36
CA ILE A 530 10.02 8.85 -29.26
C ILE A 530 10.23 10.01 -30.21
N ARG A 531 9.29 10.21 -31.15
CA ARG A 531 9.37 11.31 -32.12
C ARG A 531 8.01 11.93 -32.36
N ASP A 532 7.95 13.26 -32.37
CA ASP A 532 6.77 14.05 -32.75
C ASP A 532 6.91 14.67 -34.16
N THR A 533 7.99 14.34 -34.86
CA THR A 533 8.32 14.83 -36.20
C THR A 533 8.73 13.70 -37.13
N ASN A 534 8.39 13.84 -38.41
CA ASN A 534 8.89 13.00 -39.50
C ASN A 534 10.04 13.65 -40.29
N ALA A 535 10.48 14.86 -39.90
CA ALA A 535 11.52 15.70 -40.51
C ALA A 535 11.28 16.15 -41.96
N HIS A 536 10.73 15.30 -42.82
CA HIS A 536 10.51 15.57 -44.24
C HIS A 536 9.04 15.90 -44.53
N ILE A 537 8.84 16.80 -45.50
CA ILE A 537 7.52 17.16 -46.01
C ILE A 537 7.11 16.11 -47.04
N ILE A 538 5.86 15.66 -46.95
CA ILE A 538 5.22 14.87 -47.99
C ILE A 538 4.20 15.79 -48.67
N ALA A 539 4.24 15.86 -50.00
CA ALA A 539 3.35 16.70 -50.81
C ALA A 539 1.93 16.10 -50.89
N ILE A 540 1.26 15.99 -49.74
CA ILE A 540 -0.13 15.56 -49.59
C ILE A 540 -0.86 16.64 -48.79
N GLU A 541 -2.04 17.03 -49.26
CA GLU A 541 -2.88 18.02 -48.58
C GLU A 541 -3.19 17.58 -47.13
N GLY A 542 -3.03 18.51 -46.19
CA GLY A 542 -3.27 18.25 -44.77
C GLY A 542 -2.17 17.46 -44.03
N TYR A 543 -1.09 17.05 -44.70
CA TYR A 543 0.03 16.36 -44.05
C TYR A 543 0.72 17.27 -43.02
N LYS A 544 0.77 16.81 -41.76
CA LYS A 544 1.46 17.50 -40.67
C LYS A 544 2.78 16.80 -40.36
N VAL A 545 3.90 17.47 -40.64
CA VAL A 545 5.25 17.02 -40.25
C VAL A 545 5.36 16.90 -38.74
N LEU A 546 4.80 17.88 -38.01
CA LEU A 546 4.87 18.02 -36.57
C LEU A 546 3.54 17.64 -35.92
N ARG A 547 3.52 16.56 -35.13
CA ARG A 547 2.34 16.10 -34.38
C ARG A 547 2.77 15.75 -32.95
N PRO A 548 2.38 16.55 -31.94
CA PRO A 548 2.82 16.38 -30.56
C PRO A 548 2.61 14.98 -30.00
N VAL A 549 3.52 14.55 -29.12
CA VAL A 549 3.41 13.29 -28.38
C VAL A 549 3.19 13.59 -26.90
N ILE A 550 2.18 12.95 -26.30
CA ILE A 550 1.86 13.09 -24.88
C ILE A 550 1.82 11.70 -24.25
N ILE A 551 2.66 11.46 -23.25
CA ILE A 551 2.66 10.24 -22.45
C ILE A 551 2.24 10.62 -21.04
N GLU A 552 1.13 10.07 -20.56
CA GLU A 552 0.55 10.39 -19.26
C GLU A 552 1.16 9.58 -18.11
N ASN A 553 0.67 9.81 -16.90
CA ASN A 553 1.22 9.28 -15.67
C ASN A 553 1.18 7.74 -15.61
N HIS A 554 2.15 7.16 -14.88
CA HIS A 554 2.21 5.74 -14.58
C HIS A 554 2.15 4.87 -15.85
N THR A 555 3.00 5.18 -16.84
CA THR A 555 3.11 4.40 -18.09
C THR A 555 4.45 3.68 -18.19
N TRP A 556 4.43 2.46 -18.72
CA TRP A 556 5.64 1.67 -18.96
C TRP A 556 5.81 1.37 -20.44
N ILE A 557 6.89 1.89 -21.02
CA ILE A 557 7.27 1.70 -22.42
C ILE A 557 8.39 0.66 -22.46
N CYS A 558 8.08 -0.56 -22.89
CA CYS A 558 9.04 -1.66 -22.91
C CYS A 558 10.09 -1.50 -24.03
N SER A 559 11.12 -2.34 -23.94
CA SER A 559 12.31 -2.23 -24.79
C SER A 559 12.00 -2.32 -26.29
N GLY A 560 12.75 -1.58 -27.12
CA GLY A 560 12.64 -1.60 -28.58
C GLY A 560 11.39 -0.91 -29.14
N THR A 561 10.64 -0.17 -28.32
CA THR A 561 9.41 0.48 -28.75
C THR A 561 9.69 1.76 -29.56
N VAL A 562 8.93 1.96 -30.62
CA VAL A 562 8.88 3.22 -31.38
C VAL A 562 7.53 3.90 -31.18
N ILE A 563 7.56 5.16 -30.75
CA ILE A 563 6.39 6.02 -30.58
C ILE A 563 6.41 7.09 -31.67
N CYS A 564 5.42 7.03 -32.56
CA CYS A 564 5.32 7.89 -33.73
C CYS A 564 4.60 9.21 -33.45
N PRO A 565 4.70 10.19 -34.37
CA PRO A 565 4.10 11.51 -34.18
C PRO A 565 2.58 11.46 -33.99
N GLY A 566 2.08 12.29 -33.07
CA GLY A 566 0.65 12.46 -32.80
C GLY A 566 0.06 11.49 -31.79
N VAL A 567 0.87 10.57 -31.25
CA VAL A 567 0.42 9.57 -30.29
C VAL A 567 0.23 10.18 -28.91
N LYS A 568 -0.92 9.88 -28.32
CA LYS A 568 -1.22 10.07 -26.91
C LYS A 568 -1.32 8.72 -26.21
N ILE A 569 -0.47 8.49 -25.21
CA ILE A 569 -0.52 7.32 -24.33
C ILE A 569 -1.14 7.75 -23.02
N LYS A 570 -2.29 7.16 -22.68
CA LYS A 570 -3.02 7.53 -21.45
C LYS A 570 -2.49 6.82 -20.21
N GLU A 571 -2.90 7.33 -19.05
CA GLU A 571 -2.47 6.87 -17.74
C GLU A 571 -2.60 5.34 -17.54
N GLY A 572 -1.62 4.75 -16.86
CA GLY A 572 -1.64 3.33 -16.49
C GLY A 572 -1.37 2.37 -17.65
N ALA A 573 -1.13 2.85 -18.86
CA ALA A 573 -0.89 2.00 -20.03
C ALA A 573 0.51 1.38 -20.04
N VAL A 574 0.60 0.17 -20.61
CA VAL A 574 1.86 -0.53 -20.90
C VAL A 574 1.98 -0.70 -22.41
N VAL A 575 3.13 -0.35 -22.96
CA VAL A 575 3.49 -0.65 -24.34
C VAL A 575 4.49 -1.80 -24.33
N GLY A 576 4.10 -2.95 -24.87
CA GLY A 576 4.89 -4.17 -24.94
C GLY A 576 6.18 -4.00 -25.74
N ALA A 577 7.14 -4.91 -25.55
CA ALA A 577 8.44 -4.82 -26.21
C ALA A 577 8.31 -4.86 -27.74
N CYS A 578 9.22 -4.19 -28.44
CA CYS A 578 9.30 -4.12 -29.90
C CYS A 578 8.01 -3.64 -30.58
N SER A 579 7.22 -2.79 -29.89
CA SER A 579 5.96 -2.28 -30.41
C SER A 579 6.16 -1.03 -31.28
N TYR A 580 5.34 -0.92 -32.33
CA TYR A 580 5.31 0.25 -33.21
C TYR A 580 4.00 1.01 -33.03
N VAL A 581 4.05 2.09 -32.27
CA VAL A 581 2.87 2.82 -31.80
C VAL A 581 2.59 3.99 -32.74
N ILE A 582 1.56 3.83 -33.58
CA ILE A 582 1.09 4.83 -34.54
C ILE A 582 -0.31 5.38 -34.20
N GLN A 583 -0.94 4.89 -33.14
CA GLN A 583 -2.27 5.29 -32.68
C GLN A 583 -2.26 5.55 -31.17
N ASN A 584 -3.25 6.30 -30.70
CA ASN A 584 -3.42 6.60 -29.27
C ASN A 584 -3.64 5.31 -28.46
N VAL A 585 -3.04 5.26 -27.28
CA VAL A 585 -3.14 4.11 -26.36
C VAL A 585 -4.12 4.45 -25.24
N PRO A 586 -5.23 3.70 -25.07
CA PRO A 586 -6.19 3.92 -23.99
C PRO A 586 -5.60 3.66 -22.59
N ALA A 587 -6.21 4.27 -21.57
CA ALA A 587 -5.77 4.13 -20.19
C ALA A 587 -5.90 2.68 -19.72
N HIS A 588 -4.99 2.24 -18.83
CA HIS A 588 -5.01 0.90 -18.23
C HIS A 588 -5.11 -0.25 -19.27
N THR A 589 -4.44 -0.10 -20.41
CA THR A 589 -4.33 -1.16 -21.43
C THR A 589 -2.89 -1.60 -21.64
N LEU A 590 -2.71 -2.86 -22.03
CA LEU A 590 -1.46 -3.34 -22.64
C LEU A 590 -1.65 -3.31 -24.16
N VAL A 591 -0.78 -2.58 -24.86
CA VAL A 591 -0.68 -2.66 -26.32
C VAL A 591 0.59 -3.40 -26.72
N SER A 592 0.55 -4.15 -27.81
CA SER A 592 1.72 -4.84 -28.35
C SER A 592 1.63 -5.00 -29.87
N GLY A 593 2.78 -5.13 -30.54
CA GLY A 593 2.88 -5.50 -31.95
C GLY A 593 3.29 -4.37 -32.91
N HIS A 594 3.30 -4.67 -34.20
CA HIS A 594 3.71 -3.79 -35.28
C HIS A 594 2.68 -3.83 -36.43
N PRO A 595 1.67 -2.93 -36.47
CA PRO A 595 1.42 -1.84 -35.52
C PRO A 595 0.87 -2.33 -34.18
N ALA A 596 1.11 -1.55 -33.12
CA ALA A 596 0.68 -1.88 -31.77
C ALA A 596 -0.85 -1.88 -31.66
N LYS A 597 -1.42 -2.95 -31.11
CA LYS A 597 -2.86 -3.09 -30.84
C LYS A 597 -3.09 -3.43 -29.37
N VAL A 598 -4.26 -3.09 -28.85
CA VAL A 598 -4.67 -3.48 -27.49
C VAL A 598 -4.76 -5.00 -27.41
N VAL A 599 -3.96 -5.60 -26.53
CA VAL A 599 -3.96 -7.04 -26.26
C VAL A 599 -4.57 -7.38 -24.90
N MET A 600 -4.59 -6.42 -23.96
CA MET A 600 -5.23 -6.58 -22.66
C MET A 600 -5.85 -5.25 -22.21
N LYS A 601 -6.99 -5.33 -21.52
CA LYS A 601 -7.70 -4.18 -20.94
C LYS A 601 -7.77 -4.34 -19.42
N ASN A 602 -7.96 -3.22 -18.71
CA ASN A 602 -8.10 -3.16 -17.25
C ASN A 602 -6.89 -3.73 -16.50
N ILE A 603 -5.68 -3.50 -17.02
CA ILE A 603 -4.47 -4.00 -16.39
C ILE A 603 -4.11 -3.23 -15.12
N ALA A 604 -3.57 -3.93 -14.13
CA ALA A 604 -2.96 -3.35 -12.94
C ALA A 604 -1.51 -3.82 -12.81
N TRP A 605 -0.58 -2.89 -12.60
CA TRP A 605 0.85 -3.17 -12.52
C TRP A 605 1.59 -2.11 -11.70
N LYS A 606 2.84 -2.40 -11.34
CA LYS A 606 3.68 -1.57 -10.47
C LYS A 606 4.99 -1.21 -11.17
N LEU A 607 5.38 0.06 -11.05
CA LEU A 607 6.60 0.67 -11.60
C LEU A 607 7.84 0.43 -10.74
#